data_AF-A0A565BZA8-F1
#
_entry.id   AF-A0A565BZA8-F1
#
_cell.length_a   1.000
_cell.length_b   1.000
_cell.length_c   1.000
_cell.angle_alpha   90.00
_cell.angle_beta   90.00
_cell.angle_gamma   90.00
#
_symmetry.space_group_name_H-M   'P 1'
#
loop_
_entity.id
_entity.type
_entity.pdbx_description
1 polymer ?
#
loop_
_entity_poly.entity_id
_entity_poly.type
_entity_poly.pdbx_seq_one_letter_code
_entity_poly.pdbx_strand_id
1 'polypeptide(L)'
;MSLGVGSGWDENLGNYYIKTQDTCGTTSRSGRFLRIGVEIIQYFVLMTYAPHESRVEQKFELFQQFGWSKGDFVAAIMRFPNCVKISDEKIKGTMNYLVNNVGLQPHAIAMQPFVLGLSLEKRIKPRNMVISELLSKEFVKKEDLNYFQILKIKECVFIDKFVVKFRQVSSLLKPSP
;
A
#
# COMPACT_ATOMS: atom_id res chain seq x y z
N MET A 1 31.73 5.94 -35.91
CA MET A 1 32.19 5.08 -34.79
C MET A 1 32.87 6.03 -33.81
N SER A 2 32.38 6.32 -32.60
CA SER A 2 31.35 5.71 -31.75
C SER A 2 30.70 6.82 -30.90
N LEU A 3 29.39 6.71 -30.65
CA LEU A 3 28.62 7.60 -29.77
C LEU A 3 28.86 7.20 -28.31
N GLY A 4 29.28 8.15 -27.48
CA GLY A 4 29.34 7.97 -26.03
C GLY A 4 27.95 8.15 -25.42
N VAL A 5 27.44 7.12 -24.75
CA VAL A 5 26.18 7.17 -24.01
C VAL A 5 26.51 7.68 -22.59
N GLY A 6 26.20 8.93 -22.32
CA GLY A 6 26.24 9.50 -20.97
C GLY A 6 25.03 9.04 -20.17
N SER A 7 25.26 8.21 -19.15
CA SER A 7 24.30 7.87 -18.12
C SER A 7 24.11 9.09 -17.18
N GLY A 8 23.13 9.93 -17.52
CA GLY A 8 22.73 11.07 -16.68
C GLY A 8 22.01 10.59 -15.42
N TRP A 9 22.75 10.41 -14.34
CA TRP A 9 22.21 10.35 -12.98
C TRP A 9 21.74 11.74 -12.59
N ASP A 10 20.44 11.92 -12.37
CA ASP A 10 19.85 13.19 -11.93
C ASP A 10 20.04 13.36 -10.42
N GLU A 11 21.01 14.19 -10.02
CA GLU A 11 21.33 14.55 -8.63
C GLU A 11 20.12 15.08 -7.84
N ASN A 12 19.06 15.53 -8.52
CA ASN A 12 17.83 16.00 -7.86
C ASN A 12 17.07 14.89 -7.13
N LEU A 13 17.14 13.65 -7.61
CA LEU A 13 16.49 12.51 -6.93
C LEU A 13 17.20 12.18 -5.62
N GLY A 14 18.54 12.27 -5.58
CA GLY A 14 19.32 12.09 -4.35
C GLY A 14 18.95 13.10 -3.27
N ASN A 15 18.76 14.37 -3.67
CA ASN A 15 18.37 15.44 -2.75
C ASN A 15 16.92 15.35 -2.27
N TYR A 16 15.98 14.83 -3.08
CA TYR A 16 14.61 14.56 -2.65
C TYR A 16 14.54 13.50 -1.53
N TYR A 17 15.38 12.48 -1.59
CA TYR A 17 15.47 11.44 -0.55
C TYR A 17 16.11 11.94 0.75
N ILE A 18 17.11 12.82 0.69
CA ILE A 18 17.75 13.39 1.88
C ILE A 18 16.78 14.34 2.61
N LYS A 19 16.04 15.18 1.88
CA LYS A 19 15.15 16.21 2.45
C LYS A 19 13.92 15.64 3.16
N THR A 20 13.52 14.40 2.89
CA THR A 20 12.39 13.74 3.56
C THR A 20 12.76 13.10 4.89
N GLN A 21 14.04 13.01 5.24
CA GLN A 21 14.49 12.45 6.53
C GLN A 21 14.50 13.47 7.67
N ASP A 22 14.46 14.77 7.37
CA ASP A 22 14.66 15.83 8.37
C ASP A 22 13.35 16.43 8.95
N THR A 23 12.16 16.02 8.50
CA THR A 23 10.89 16.66 8.93
C THR A 23 10.02 15.87 9.91
N CYS A 24 10.56 14.90 10.65
CA CYS A 24 9.79 14.34 11.77
C CYS A 24 10.68 13.97 12.93
N GLY A 25 10.86 14.94 13.85
CA GLY A 25 11.30 14.67 15.21
C GLY A 25 10.42 13.58 15.82
N THR A 26 11.00 12.40 15.99
CA THR A 26 10.37 11.29 16.71
C THR A 26 11.19 11.01 17.95
N THR A 27 10.54 11.19 19.09
CA THR A 27 10.94 10.57 20.35
C THR A 27 11.17 9.08 20.13
N SER A 28 12.37 8.67 20.53
CA SER A 28 12.89 7.31 20.59
C SER A 28 11.87 6.25 21.03
N ARG A 29 11.75 5.21 20.21
CA ARG A 29 11.64 3.84 20.73
C ARG A 29 12.38 2.87 19.79
N SER A 30 13.55 2.48 20.30
CA SER A 30 14.54 1.52 19.83
C SER A 30 14.03 0.37 18.94
N GLY A 31 14.85 0.03 17.94
CA GLY A 31 14.89 -1.33 17.37
C GLY A 31 14.51 -1.48 15.89
N ARG A 32 14.55 -0.42 15.07
CA ARG A 32 14.29 -0.53 13.61
C ARG A 32 15.37 0.07 12.71
N PHE A 33 16.56 0.33 13.25
CA PHE A 33 17.65 1.00 12.51
C PHE A 33 18.52 0.06 11.65
N LEU A 34 18.26 -1.26 11.63
CA LEU A 34 19.04 -2.22 10.84
C LEU A 34 18.27 -2.86 9.67
N ARG A 35 17.04 -2.43 9.37
CA ARG A 35 16.21 -3.09 8.36
C ARG A 35 16.48 -2.65 6.91
N ILE A 36 17.17 -1.53 6.71
CA ILE A 36 17.47 -0.98 5.37
C ILE A 36 18.54 -1.83 4.66
N GLY A 37 19.55 -2.34 5.39
CA GLY A 37 20.64 -3.12 4.79
C GLY A 37 20.21 -4.51 4.28
N VAL A 38 19.27 -5.16 4.94
CA VAL A 38 18.82 -6.54 4.59
C VAL A 38 17.86 -6.57 3.40
N GLU A 39 17.12 -5.48 3.14
CA GLU A 39 16.20 -5.38 2.00
C GLU A 39 16.96 -5.03 0.70
N ILE A 40 18.09 -4.32 0.79
CA ILE A 40 19.02 -4.14 -0.34
C ILE A 40 19.66 -5.49 -0.71
N ILE A 41 20.00 -6.33 0.26
CA ILE A 41 20.47 -7.70 -0.02
C ILE A 41 19.33 -8.54 -0.63
N GLN A 42 18.07 -8.37 -0.20
CA GLN A 42 16.94 -9.04 -0.84
C GLN A 42 16.73 -8.59 -2.30
N TYR A 43 16.89 -7.30 -2.59
CA TYR A 43 16.90 -6.74 -3.95
C TYR A 43 18.10 -7.28 -4.75
N PHE A 44 19.30 -7.26 -4.19
CA PHE A 44 20.52 -7.75 -4.84
C PHE A 44 20.46 -9.26 -5.09
N VAL A 45 19.97 -10.06 -4.14
CA VAL A 45 19.71 -11.51 -4.30
C VAL A 45 18.63 -11.75 -5.36
N LEU A 46 17.53 -10.98 -5.38
CA LEU A 46 16.52 -11.06 -6.46
C LEU A 46 17.10 -10.69 -7.84
N MET A 47 18.07 -9.77 -7.89
CA MET A 47 18.76 -9.36 -9.12
C MET A 47 19.86 -10.34 -9.54
N THR A 48 20.56 -11.00 -8.61
CA THR A 48 21.65 -11.96 -8.91
C THR A 48 21.12 -13.33 -9.33
N TYR A 49 19.93 -13.73 -8.88
CA TYR A 49 19.22 -14.92 -9.37
C TYR A 49 18.25 -14.52 -10.49
N ALA A 50 18.79 -13.96 -11.58
CA ALA A 50 18.09 -13.35 -12.71
C ALA A 50 16.65 -13.86 -12.98
N PRO A 51 15.65 -12.98 -12.85
CA PRO A 51 14.49 -13.02 -13.71
C PRO A 51 14.42 -11.71 -14.46
N HIS A 52 14.73 -11.72 -15.76
CA HIS A 52 14.08 -10.89 -16.77
C HIS A 52 13.84 -9.42 -16.36
N GLU A 53 14.77 -8.51 -16.68
CA GLU A 53 14.55 -7.05 -16.61
C GLU A 53 13.17 -6.67 -17.20
N SER A 54 12.79 -7.37 -18.29
CA SER A 54 11.47 -7.22 -18.92
C SER A 54 10.26 -7.54 -18.01
N ARG A 55 10.37 -8.42 -16.99
CA ARG A 55 9.25 -8.70 -16.08
C ARG A 55 9.01 -7.53 -15.13
N VAL A 56 10.06 -6.87 -14.67
CA VAL A 56 9.93 -5.69 -13.82
C VAL A 56 9.42 -4.51 -14.64
N GLU A 57 9.89 -4.36 -15.88
CA GLU A 57 9.39 -3.36 -16.83
C GLU A 57 7.91 -3.59 -17.18
N GLN A 58 7.52 -4.82 -17.53
CA GLN A 58 6.11 -5.18 -17.77
C GLN A 58 5.23 -4.90 -16.55
N LYS A 59 5.72 -5.16 -15.34
CA LYS A 59 5.02 -4.79 -14.11
C LYS A 59 4.88 -3.28 -13.96
N PHE A 60 5.94 -2.53 -14.26
CA PHE A 60 5.89 -1.08 -14.22
C PHE A 60 4.85 -0.54 -15.20
N GLU A 61 4.85 -0.98 -16.45
CA GLU A 61 3.86 -0.61 -17.47
C GLU A 61 2.43 -0.90 -16.98
N LEU A 62 2.22 -2.04 -16.32
CA LEU A 62 0.93 -2.38 -15.73
C LEU A 62 0.51 -1.39 -14.64
N PHE A 63 1.40 -1.04 -13.70
CA PHE A 63 1.08 -0.07 -12.64
C PHE A 63 0.93 1.36 -13.18
N GLN A 64 1.67 1.70 -14.25
CA GLN A 64 1.59 3.00 -14.92
C GLN A 64 0.19 3.23 -15.52
N GLN A 65 -0.47 2.18 -16.03
CA GLN A 65 -1.87 2.27 -16.49
C GLN A 65 -2.84 2.69 -15.39
N PHE A 66 -2.48 2.48 -14.12
CA PHE A 66 -3.25 2.93 -12.96
C PHE A 66 -2.73 4.24 -12.35
N GLY A 67 -1.81 4.95 -13.03
CA GLY A 67 -1.32 6.26 -12.62
C GLY A 67 -0.14 6.22 -11.65
N TRP A 68 0.59 5.11 -11.53
CA TRP A 68 1.85 5.10 -10.77
C TRP A 68 2.96 5.81 -11.55
N SER A 69 3.71 6.67 -10.87
CA SER A 69 4.98 7.19 -11.38
C SER A 69 6.09 6.14 -11.24
N LYS A 70 7.23 6.36 -11.91
CA LYS A 70 8.43 5.53 -11.71
C LYS A 70 8.90 5.57 -10.26
N GLY A 71 8.82 6.74 -9.62
CA GLY A 71 9.15 6.91 -8.20
C GLY A 71 8.24 6.09 -7.28
N ASP A 72 6.94 6.08 -7.56
CA ASP A 72 5.96 5.26 -6.83
C ASP A 72 6.25 3.78 -6.94
N PHE A 73 6.55 3.31 -8.15
CA PHE A 73 6.84 1.90 -8.40
C PHE A 73 8.11 1.44 -7.68
N VAL A 74 9.19 2.20 -7.76
CA VAL A 74 10.42 1.91 -7.02
C VAL A 74 10.16 1.93 -5.52
N ALA A 75 9.47 2.95 -5.02
CA ALA A 75 9.12 3.07 -3.61
C ALA A 75 8.25 1.90 -3.09
N ALA A 76 7.36 1.38 -3.93
CA ALA A 76 6.52 0.22 -3.64
C ALA A 76 7.33 -1.09 -3.60
N ILE A 77 8.23 -1.30 -4.57
CA ILE A 77 9.13 -2.46 -4.58
C ILE A 77 10.02 -2.47 -3.35
N MET A 78 10.63 -1.33 -3.01
CA MET A 78 11.49 -1.22 -1.83
C MET A 78 10.75 -1.56 -0.54
N ARG A 79 9.47 -1.17 -0.41
CA ARG A 79 8.65 -1.46 0.78
C ARG A 79 8.07 -2.87 0.79
N PHE A 80 7.81 -3.45 -0.37
CA PHE A 80 7.19 -4.76 -0.51
C PHE A 80 7.64 -5.42 -1.82
N PRO A 81 8.83 -6.05 -1.84
CA PRO A 81 9.40 -6.63 -3.06
C PRO A 81 8.51 -7.69 -3.70
N ASN A 82 7.66 -8.34 -2.91
CA ASN A 82 6.72 -9.34 -3.42
C ASN A 82 5.63 -8.77 -4.35
N CYS A 83 5.46 -7.45 -4.45
CA CYS A 83 4.48 -6.86 -5.38
C CYS A 83 4.71 -7.28 -6.84
N VAL A 84 5.97 -7.45 -7.27
CA VAL A 84 6.30 -7.89 -8.65
C VAL A 84 6.01 -9.37 -8.90
N LYS A 85 5.81 -10.17 -7.83
CA LYS A 85 5.49 -11.60 -7.93
C LYS A 85 3.98 -11.87 -7.98
N ILE A 86 3.15 -10.87 -7.68
CA ILE A 86 1.69 -11.00 -7.72
C ILE A 86 1.24 -11.13 -9.18
N SER A 87 0.24 -11.98 -9.47
CA SER A 87 -0.27 -12.13 -10.83
C SER A 87 -0.90 -10.83 -11.37
N ASP A 88 -0.85 -10.64 -12.69
CA ASP A 88 -1.38 -9.44 -13.35
C ASP A 88 -2.87 -9.29 -13.09
N GLU A 89 -3.63 -10.39 -13.12
CA GLU A 89 -5.08 -10.41 -12.90
C GLU A 89 -5.41 -9.90 -11.50
N LYS A 90 -4.63 -10.31 -10.50
CA LYS A 90 -4.82 -9.86 -9.12
C LYS A 90 -4.46 -8.40 -8.94
N ILE A 91 -3.38 -7.93 -9.58
CA ILE A 91 -3.02 -6.50 -9.57
C ILE A 91 -4.14 -5.69 -10.21
N LYS A 92 -4.56 -6.04 -11.44
CA LYS A 92 -5.63 -5.35 -12.17
C LYS A 92 -6.92 -5.29 -11.36
N GLY A 93 -7.37 -6.43 -10.83
CA GLY A 93 -8.60 -6.49 -10.03
C GLY A 93 -8.53 -5.63 -8.76
N THR A 94 -7.40 -5.68 -8.05
CA THR A 94 -7.22 -4.91 -6.81
C THR A 94 -7.09 -3.41 -7.09
N MET A 95 -6.27 -3.03 -8.07
CA MET A 95 -6.06 -1.63 -8.45
C MET A 95 -7.32 -1.00 -9.01
N ASN A 96 -8.03 -1.68 -9.92
CA ASN A 96 -9.31 -1.21 -10.45
C ASN A 96 -10.30 -0.94 -9.32
N TYR A 97 -10.42 -1.86 -8.36
CA TYR A 97 -11.32 -1.67 -7.24
C TYR A 97 -10.90 -0.51 -6.32
N LEU A 98 -9.62 -0.44 -5.93
CA LEU A 98 -9.14 0.60 -5.02
C LEU A 98 -9.14 2.00 -5.64
N VAL A 99 -8.76 2.13 -6.91
CA VAL A 99 -8.73 3.42 -7.60
C VAL A 99 -10.13 3.84 -8.05
N ASN A 100 -10.85 2.96 -8.76
CA ASN A 100 -12.10 3.36 -9.42
C ASN A 100 -13.33 3.22 -8.52
N ASN A 101 -13.41 2.17 -7.69
CA ASN A 101 -14.58 1.98 -6.81
C ASN A 101 -14.43 2.69 -5.46
N VAL A 102 -13.23 2.67 -4.86
CA VAL A 102 -12.98 3.30 -3.56
C VAL A 102 -12.52 4.75 -3.70
N GLY A 103 -11.94 5.13 -4.85
CA GLY A 103 -11.47 6.50 -5.08
C GLY A 103 -10.11 6.81 -4.43
N LEU A 104 -9.28 5.79 -4.19
CA LEU A 104 -7.95 6.00 -3.62
C LEU A 104 -6.99 6.56 -4.67
N GLN A 105 -6.16 7.51 -4.24
CA GLN A 105 -5.09 8.04 -5.07
C GLN A 105 -4.04 6.95 -5.33
N PRO A 106 -3.61 6.74 -6.58
CA PRO A 106 -2.63 5.70 -6.92
C PRO A 106 -1.33 5.79 -6.10
N HIS A 107 -0.85 7.02 -5.87
CA HIS A 107 0.30 7.31 -5.01
C HIS A 107 0.12 6.77 -3.58
N ALA A 108 -1.06 6.93 -2.99
CA ALA A 108 -1.34 6.45 -1.63
C ALA A 108 -1.27 4.91 -1.55
N ILE A 109 -1.69 4.22 -2.61
CA ILE A 109 -1.59 2.75 -2.73
C ILE A 109 -0.12 2.34 -2.87
N ALA A 110 0.67 3.06 -3.67
CA ALA A 110 2.11 2.80 -3.83
C ALA A 110 2.90 2.93 -2.53
N MET A 111 2.48 3.83 -1.63
CA MET A 111 3.08 3.95 -0.29
C MET A 111 2.69 2.81 0.65
N GLN A 112 1.63 2.05 0.33
CA GLN A 112 1.12 0.92 1.12
C GLN A 112 0.97 -0.36 0.27
N PRO A 113 2.04 -0.82 -0.41
CA PRO A 113 1.96 -1.84 -1.45
C PRO A 113 1.56 -3.24 -0.95
N PHE A 114 1.58 -3.46 0.37
CA PHE A 114 1.09 -4.71 0.98
C PHE A 114 -0.39 -4.99 0.66
N VAL A 115 -1.18 -3.95 0.35
CA VAL A 115 -2.60 -4.13 0.00
C VAL A 115 -2.80 -4.98 -1.24
N LEU A 116 -1.86 -4.95 -2.18
CA LEU A 116 -1.86 -5.80 -3.37
C LEU A 116 -1.77 -7.28 -3.01
N GLY A 117 -1.15 -7.61 -1.88
CA GLY A 117 -1.05 -8.97 -1.38
C GLY A 117 -2.36 -9.50 -0.77
N LEU A 118 -3.27 -8.63 -0.36
CA LEU A 118 -4.52 -9.03 0.31
C LEU A 118 -5.50 -9.70 -0.64
N SER A 119 -6.47 -10.43 -0.10
CA SER A 119 -7.58 -10.98 -0.89
C SER A 119 -8.63 -9.89 -1.12
N LEU A 120 -8.91 -9.60 -2.40
CA LEU A 120 -9.95 -8.64 -2.78
C LEU A 120 -11.32 -9.09 -2.24
N GLU A 121 -11.73 -10.31 -2.58
CA GLU A 121 -13.05 -10.86 -2.23
C GLU A 121 -13.20 -11.22 -0.75
N LYS A 122 -12.14 -11.76 -0.12
CA LYS A 122 -12.24 -12.24 1.26
C LYS A 122 -11.89 -11.19 2.31
N ARG A 123 -11.23 -10.10 1.93
CA ARG A 123 -10.73 -9.11 2.91
C ARG A 123 -11.07 -7.66 2.55
N ILE A 124 -10.72 -7.20 1.35
CA ILE A 124 -10.87 -5.77 1.03
C ILE A 124 -12.36 -5.42 0.90
N LYS A 125 -13.11 -6.15 0.07
CA LYS A 125 -14.55 -5.88 -0.16
C LYS A 125 -15.40 -6.00 1.12
N PRO A 126 -15.32 -7.08 1.92
CA PRO A 126 -16.11 -7.20 3.14
C PRO A 126 -15.83 -6.06 4.14
N ARG A 127 -14.56 -5.65 4.27
CA ARG A 127 -14.20 -4.55 5.16
C ARG A 127 -14.71 -3.22 4.65
N ASN A 128 -14.69 -2.98 3.34
CA ASN A 128 -15.28 -1.78 2.75
C ASN A 128 -16.79 -1.72 2.99
N MET A 129 -17.51 -2.82 2.86
CA MET A 129 -18.95 -2.85 3.16
C MET A 129 -19.24 -2.42 4.60
N VAL A 130 -18.47 -2.94 5.57
CA VAL A 130 -18.61 -2.53 6.97
C VAL A 130 -18.26 -1.06 7.16
N ILE A 131 -17.16 -0.58 6.58
CA ILE A 131 -16.77 0.84 6.69
C ILE A 131 -17.88 1.75 6.11
N SER A 132 -18.42 1.42 4.94
CA SER A 132 -19.49 2.18 4.31
C SER A 132 -20.76 2.23 5.18
N GLU A 133 -21.14 1.12 5.80
CA GLU A 133 -22.27 1.04 6.72
C GLU A 133 -22.04 1.87 8.00
N LEU A 134 -20.83 1.86 8.54
CA LEU A 134 -20.50 2.65 9.73
C LEU A 134 -20.50 4.15 9.44
N LEU A 135 -20.03 4.55 8.25
CA LEU A 135 -20.06 5.94 7.80
C LEU A 135 -21.49 6.41 7.51
N SER A 136 -22.32 5.57 6.87
CA SER A 136 -23.71 5.93 6.55
C SER A 136 -24.59 6.09 7.78
N LYS A 137 -24.27 5.38 8.87
CA LYS A 137 -24.93 5.51 10.18
C LYS A 137 -24.28 6.53 11.11
N GLU A 138 -23.28 7.26 10.63
CA GLU A 138 -22.52 8.27 11.39
C GLU A 138 -21.89 7.72 12.69
N PHE A 139 -21.66 6.40 12.76
CA PHE A 139 -21.03 5.77 13.91
C PHE A 139 -19.52 6.06 14.00
N VAL A 140 -18.92 6.44 12.87
CA VAL A 140 -17.53 6.85 12.74
C VAL A 140 -17.45 8.02 11.76
N LYS A 141 -16.49 8.91 11.96
CA LYS A 141 -16.16 9.95 10.99
C LYS A 141 -15.07 9.48 10.05
N LYS A 142 -15.07 9.97 8.81
CA LYS A 142 -14.10 9.54 7.79
C LYS A 142 -12.67 9.91 8.18
N GLU A 143 -12.49 11.04 8.87
CA GLU A 143 -11.20 11.58 9.29
C GLU A 143 -10.53 10.71 10.37
N ASP A 144 -11.34 10.00 11.16
CA ASP A 144 -10.87 9.12 12.23
C ASP A 144 -10.42 7.74 11.71
N LEU A 145 -10.68 7.43 10.43
CA LEU A 145 -10.41 6.12 9.84
C LEU A 145 -9.08 6.12 9.09
N ASN A 146 -8.11 5.37 9.61
CA ASN A 146 -6.95 4.98 8.82
C ASN A 146 -7.27 3.75 7.96
N TYR A 147 -7.69 3.97 6.72
CA TYR A 147 -8.11 2.92 5.77
C TYR A 147 -7.09 1.77 5.64
N PHE A 148 -5.82 2.09 5.41
CA PHE A 148 -4.77 1.08 5.23
C PHE A 148 -4.54 0.25 6.50
N GLN A 149 -4.62 0.87 7.69
CA GLN A 149 -4.54 0.11 8.94
C GLN A 149 -5.74 -0.83 9.11
N ILE A 150 -6.93 -0.39 8.73
CA ILE A 150 -8.13 -1.24 8.78
C ILE A 150 -7.98 -2.45 7.86
N LEU A 151 -7.35 -2.32 6.69
CA LEU A 151 -7.04 -3.47 5.83
C LEU A 151 -5.95 -4.39 6.40
N LYS A 152 -5.01 -3.83 7.16
CA LYS A 152 -3.83 -4.55 7.69
C LYS A 152 -4.15 -5.44 8.90
N ILE A 153 -5.02 -4.99 9.80
CA ILE A 153 -5.29 -5.70 11.07
C ILE A 153 -5.87 -7.11 10.84
N LYS A 154 -5.60 -8.04 11.78
CA LYS A 154 -6.13 -9.41 11.75
C LYS A 154 -7.67 -9.43 11.79
N GLU A 155 -8.25 -10.54 11.35
CA GLU A 155 -9.71 -10.68 11.24
C GLU A 155 -10.41 -10.57 12.59
N CYS A 156 -9.93 -11.26 13.62
CA CYS A 156 -10.48 -11.16 14.98
C CYS A 156 -10.52 -9.70 15.49
N VAL A 157 -9.40 -8.99 15.36
CA VAL A 157 -9.28 -7.58 15.77
C VAL A 157 -10.22 -6.68 14.95
N PHE A 158 -10.44 -6.98 13.67
CA PHE A 158 -11.37 -6.24 12.84
C PHE A 158 -12.82 -6.44 13.31
N ILE A 159 -13.22 -7.69 13.54
CA ILE A 159 -14.57 -8.05 14.01
C ILE A 159 -14.86 -7.39 15.36
N ASP A 160 -13.95 -7.49 16.33
CA ASP A 160 -14.17 -6.92 17.66
C ASP A 160 -14.34 -5.41 17.61
N LYS A 161 -13.49 -4.72 16.82
CA LYS A 161 -13.47 -3.25 16.74
C LYS A 161 -14.61 -2.67 15.91
N PHE A 162 -14.93 -3.27 14.77
CA PHE A 162 -15.80 -2.66 13.75
C PHE A 162 -17.15 -3.37 13.58
N VAL A 163 -17.29 -4.61 14.06
CA VAL A 163 -18.54 -5.37 13.91
C VAL A 163 -19.25 -5.51 15.26
N VAL A 164 -18.59 -6.11 16.26
CA VAL A 164 -19.21 -6.40 17.56
C VAL A 164 -19.55 -5.12 18.31
N LYS A 165 -18.57 -4.21 18.46
CA LYS A 165 -18.75 -2.94 19.16
C LYS A 165 -19.93 -2.14 18.61
N PHE A 166 -20.06 -2.07 17.28
CA PHE A 166 -21.12 -1.28 16.65
C PHE A 166 -22.47 -2.01 16.56
N ARG A 167 -22.48 -3.35 16.51
CA ARG A 167 -23.72 -4.12 16.66
C ARG A 167 -24.34 -3.86 18.03
N GLN A 168 -23.53 -3.86 19.08
CA GLN A 168 -23.99 -3.55 20.45
C GLN A 168 -24.54 -2.12 20.55
N VAL A 169 -23.82 -1.12 20.03
CA VAL A 169 -24.30 0.28 19.99
C VAL A 169 -25.62 0.39 19.21
N SER A 170 -25.73 -0.29 18.06
CA SER A 170 -26.97 -0.26 17.26
C SER A 170 -28.16 -0.92 17.95
N SER A 171 -27.95 -1.97 18.76
CA SER A 171 -29.01 -2.59 19.56
C SER A 171 -29.44 -1.74 20.75
N LEU A 172 -28.55 -0.91 21.31
CA LEU A 172 -28.84 -0.01 22.43
C LEU A 172 -29.56 1.27 21.99
N LEU A 173 -29.42 1.67 20.72
CA LEU A 173 -30.08 2.84 20.14
C LEU A 173 -31.48 2.55 19.58
N LYS A 174 -31.97 1.31 19.65
CA LYS A 174 -33.37 1.04 19.33
C LYS A 174 -34.23 1.62 20.46
N PRO A 175 -35.18 2.53 20.17
CA PRO A 175 -36.11 2.97 21.20
C PRO A 175 -36.85 1.74 21.75
N SER A 176 -36.87 1.61 23.07
CA SER A 176 -37.77 0.68 23.75
C SER A 176 -39.23 1.01 23.37
N PRO A 177 -40.07 -0.01 23.14
CA PRO A 177 -41.46 0.18 22.72
C PRO A 177 -42.29 1.00 23.73
#